data_AF-G1XCY7-F1
#
_entry.id   AF-G1XCY7-F1
#
_cell.length_a   1.000
_cell.length_b   1.000
_cell.length_c   1.000
_cell.angle_alpha   90.00
_cell.angle_beta   90.00
_cell.angle_gamma   90.00
#
_symmetry.space_group_name_H-M   'P 1'
#
loop_
_entity.id
_entity.type
_entity.pdbx_description
1 polymer ?
#
loop_
_entity_poly.entity_id
_entity_poly.type
_entity_poly.pdbx_seq_one_letter_code
_entity_poly.pdbx_strand_id
1 'polypeptide(L)'
;MPYPNPFGRDREGTERNITGYKVATILSFLLNLTFTIMYTANAPANAHGHKHWNHTIYGLRDHDYTAFSPSYVFVSIYWVTLFILQIGYIWHLFSDNAVYVKQAAAVGSHFILFNLLQFAWVHLWTRSHWWFSELMLAINWINLVSLYLRHSNTPRWVHLPAVALPLAWVEFALFWNGAVMVHCSSLACRILANVGIWNFLVFAAFFLLVFKDYQVGFATSFLMAGLGVGQFATKAFALQWIFAFTIMAVVFLGSLLVAVPTIFSNEERTEATAGDRERAPLLQDA
;
A
#
# COMPACT_ATOMS: atom_id res chain seq x y z
N MET A 1 28.45 0.88 38.04
CA MET A 1 27.58 1.55 37.05
C MET A 1 27.60 0.71 35.79
N PRO A 2 26.45 0.22 35.28
CA PRO A 2 26.45 -0.53 34.03
C PRO A 2 26.70 0.44 32.86
N TYR A 3 27.64 0.10 31.98
CA TYR A 3 27.87 0.85 30.74
C TYR A 3 26.61 0.78 29.86
N PRO A 4 26.16 1.91 29.28
CA PRO A 4 25.07 1.90 28.32
C PRO A 4 25.46 1.05 27.12
N ASN A 5 24.56 0.15 26.70
CA ASN A 5 24.77 -0.70 25.53
C ASN A 5 24.92 0.19 24.28
N PRO A 6 26.08 0.19 23.60
CA PRO A 6 26.31 1.01 22.41
C PRO A 6 25.50 0.54 21.18
N PHE A 7 24.87 -0.63 21.27
CA PHE A 7 23.92 -1.16 20.28
C PHE A 7 22.46 -1.06 20.78
N GLY A 8 22.23 -0.46 21.95
CA GLY A 8 20.91 -0.12 22.42
C GLY A 8 20.30 0.96 21.53
N ARG A 9 19.00 0.84 21.24
CA ARG A 9 18.28 1.83 20.44
C ARG A 9 18.33 3.18 21.16
N ASP A 10 19.09 4.13 20.62
CA ASP A 10 19.28 5.45 21.20
C ASP A 10 17.92 6.16 21.32
N ARG A 11 17.39 6.20 22.55
CA ARG A 11 16.14 6.88 22.86
C ARG A 11 16.28 8.39 22.62
N GLU A 12 17.42 8.96 22.98
CA GLU A 12 17.74 10.38 22.79
C GLU A 12 17.93 10.76 21.31
N GLY A 13 18.55 9.90 20.49
CA GLY A 13 18.70 10.13 19.05
C GLY A 13 17.39 10.07 18.26
N THR A 14 16.42 9.27 18.75
CA THR A 14 15.09 9.12 18.12
C THR A 14 14.19 10.32 18.40
N GLU A 15 14.25 10.91 19.60
CA GLU A 15 13.49 12.11 19.97
C GLU A 15 14.09 13.39 19.35
N ARG A 16 15.42 13.49 19.26
CA ARG A 16 16.14 14.67 18.76
C ARG A 16 15.97 14.93 17.26
N ASN A 17 15.39 14.01 16.49
CA ASN A 17 15.22 14.19 15.03
C ASN A 17 13.77 14.07 14.52
N ILE A 18 12.76 14.26 15.39
CA ILE A 18 11.35 14.26 14.99
C ILE A 18 11.08 15.32 13.90
N THR A 19 11.73 16.48 13.98
CA THR A 19 11.63 17.52 12.95
C THR A 19 12.18 17.06 11.60
N GLY A 20 13.32 16.36 11.57
CA GLY A 20 13.86 15.78 10.34
C GLY A 20 12.92 14.74 9.73
N TYR A 21 12.31 13.88 10.57
CA TYR A 21 11.29 12.94 10.12
C TYR A 21 10.05 13.62 9.55
N LYS A 22 9.56 14.69 10.20
CA LYS A 22 8.43 15.49 9.70
C LYS A 22 8.72 16.05 8.31
N VAL A 23 9.88 16.69 8.14
CA VAL A 23 10.31 17.27 6.86
C VAL A 23 10.48 16.19 5.80
N ALA A 24 11.20 15.11 6.09
CA ALA A 24 11.43 14.02 5.13
C ALA A 24 10.11 13.32 4.73
N THR A 25 9.18 13.16 5.66
CA THR A 25 7.84 12.61 5.40
C THR A 25 7.08 13.49 4.42
N ILE A 26 7.02 14.80 4.64
CA ILE A 26 6.35 15.75 3.74
C ILE A 26 7.02 15.75 2.36
N LEU A 27 8.35 15.88 2.31
CA LEU A 27 9.07 15.98 1.04
C LEU A 27 8.93 14.70 0.20
N SER A 28 9.08 13.52 0.81
CA SER A 28 8.91 12.25 0.10
C SER A 28 7.47 12.04 -0.37
N PHE A 29 6.47 12.36 0.46
CA PHE A 29 5.07 12.31 0.07
C PHE A 29 4.74 13.24 -1.09
N LEU A 30 5.14 14.53 -1.01
CA LEU A 30 4.87 15.50 -2.06
C LEU A 30 5.58 15.13 -3.36
N LEU A 31 6.79 14.57 -3.29
CA LEU A 31 7.53 14.08 -4.45
C LEU A 31 6.74 12.95 -5.13
N ASN A 32 6.31 11.94 -4.37
CA ASN A 32 5.53 10.83 -4.91
C ASN A 32 4.18 11.28 -5.50
N LEU A 33 3.43 12.11 -4.76
CA LEU A 33 2.14 12.66 -5.18
C LEU A 33 2.27 13.44 -6.50
N THR A 34 3.20 14.40 -6.53
CA THR A 34 3.37 15.32 -7.68
C THR A 34 3.76 14.54 -8.93
N PHE A 35 4.73 13.64 -8.84
CA PHE A 35 5.18 12.88 -9.99
C PHE A 35 4.17 11.82 -10.44
N THR A 36 3.43 11.21 -9.52
CA THR A 36 2.33 10.30 -9.90
C THR A 36 1.25 11.03 -10.68
N ILE A 37 0.83 12.22 -10.23
CA ILE A 37 -0.16 13.06 -10.95
C ILE A 37 0.42 13.52 -12.29
N MET A 38 1.65 14.06 -12.29
CA MET A 38 2.30 14.57 -13.50
C MET A 38 2.43 13.49 -14.56
N TYR A 39 2.88 12.28 -14.19
CA TYR A 39 3.07 11.17 -15.11
C TYR A 39 1.81 10.38 -15.44
N THR A 40 0.72 10.61 -14.71
CA THR A 40 -0.61 10.17 -15.14
C THR A 40 -1.10 10.99 -16.34
N ALA A 41 -0.89 12.31 -16.32
CA ALA A 41 -1.38 13.22 -17.35
C ALA A 41 -0.40 13.44 -18.51
N ASN A 42 0.91 13.45 -18.25
CA ASN A 42 1.94 13.83 -19.20
C ASN A 42 3.03 12.76 -19.29
N ALA A 43 3.40 12.38 -20.51
CA ALA A 43 4.58 11.53 -20.72
C ALA A 43 5.87 12.31 -20.38
N PRO A 44 6.94 11.65 -19.92
CA PRO A 44 8.21 12.31 -19.65
C PRO A 44 8.76 13.02 -20.89
N ALA A 45 9.27 14.24 -20.67
CA ALA A 45 9.91 15.03 -21.72
C ALA A 45 11.07 14.26 -22.35
N ASN A 46 11.21 14.39 -23.67
CA ASN A 46 12.17 13.64 -24.46
C ASN A 46 13.60 14.03 -24.07
N ALA A 47 14.28 13.20 -23.28
CA ALA A 47 15.69 13.44 -23.00
C ALA A 47 16.57 13.13 -24.22
N HIS A 48 16.28 12.11 -25.03
CA HIS A 48 17.20 11.65 -26.09
C HIS A 48 16.51 11.02 -27.32
N GLY A 49 15.59 11.73 -27.99
CA GLY A 49 15.11 11.34 -29.34
C GLY A 49 14.28 10.05 -29.48
N HIS A 50 14.23 9.18 -28.48
CA HIS A 50 13.44 7.94 -28.50
C HIS A 50 11.99 8.19 -28.10
N LYS A 51 11.21 8.79 -29.02
CA LYS A 51 9.81 9.17 -28.81
C LYS A 51 8.88 7.97 -28.53
N HIS A 52 9.30 6.75 -28.85
CA HIS A 52 8.46 5.55 -28.79
C HIS A 52 8.40 4.88 -27.41
N TRP A 53 9.30 5.21 -26.48
CA TRP A 53 9.45 4.47 -25.21
C TRP A 53 9.03 5.25 -23.96
N ASN A 54 8.61 6.51 -24.14
CA ASN A 54 8.14 7.38 -23.07
C ASN A 54 6.63 7.52 -23.17
N HIS A 55 5.90 7.01 -22.19
CA HIS A 55 4.44 7.17 -22.13
C HIS A 55 4.00 7.54 -20.71
N THR A 56 2.74 7.93 -20.57
CA THR A 56 2.11 8.10 -19.25
C THR A 56 2.03 6.74 -18.54
N ILE A 57 1.77 6.76 -17.23
CA ILE A 57 1.60 5.54 -16.43
C ILE A 57 0.59 4.58 -17.09
N TYR A 58 -0.55 5.11 -17.52
CA TYR A 58 -1.60 4.33 -18.18
C TYR A 58 -1.40 4.19 -19.70
N GLY A 59 -0.60 5.06 -20.34
CA GLY A 59 -0.23 4.88 -21.74
C GLY A 59 0.57 3.59 -21.97
N LEU A 60 1.47 3.26 -21.03
CA LEU A 60 2.20 1.99 -21.06
C LEU A 60 1.30 0.77 -20.86
N ARG A 61 0.24 0.91 -20.06
CA ARG A 61 -0.77 -0.14 -19.91
C ARG A 61 -1.40 -0.52 -21.26
N ASP A 62 -1.70 0.49 -22.07
CA ASP A 62 -2.41 0.33 -23.34
C ASP A 62 -1.47 -0.14 -24.45
N HIS A 63 -0.21 0.30 -24.40
CA HIS A 63 0.83 -0.16 -25.30
C HIS A 63 1.25 -1.61 -25.01
N ASP A 64 1.58 -1.92 -23.76
CA ASP A 64 2.05 -3.23 -23.31
C ASP A 64 0.96 -3.95 -22.48
N TYR A 65 -0.15 -4.29 -23.15
CA TYR A 65 -1.29 -4.91 -22.49
C TYR A 65 -0.97 -6.36 -22.06
N THR A 66 -1.17 -6.67 -20.79
CA THR A 66 -0.90 -7.99 -20.20
C THR A 66 -2.12 -8.53 -19.45
N ALA A 67 -2.05 -9.78 -19.01
CA ALA A 67 -3.06 -10.40 -18.16
C ALA A 67 -3.21 -9.71 -16.79
N PHE A 68 -2.26 -8.88 -16.37
CA PHE A 68 -2.32 -8.13 -15.12
C PHE A 68 -2.61 -6.63 -15.33
N SER A 69 -2.93 -6.21 -16.56
CA SER A 69 -3.30 -4.82 -16.85
C SER A 69 -4.68 -4.47 -16.28
N PRO A 70 -4.79 -3.56 -15.29
CA PRO A 70 -6.07 -3.22 -14.66
C PRO A 70 -6.83 -2.10 -15.37
N SER A 71 -8.07 -1.85 -14.94
CA SER A 71 -8.79 -0.62 -15.26
C SER A 71 -8.08 0.60 -14.64
N TYR A 72 -7.71 1.58 -15.47
CA TYR A 72 -7.07 2.82 -15.01
C TYR A 72 -7.97 3.62 -14.07
N VAL A 73 -9.30 3.52 -14.22
CA VAL A 73 -10.27 4.19 -13.34
C VAL A 73 -10.15 3.67 -11.91
N PHE A 74 -10.12 2.35 -11.73
CA PHE A 74 -9.99 1.74 -10.42
C PHE A 74 -8.63 2.07 -9.78
N VAL A 75 -7.54 1.93 -10.54
CA VAL A 75 -6.21 2.29 -10.03
C VAL A 75 -6.14 3.77 -9.65
N SER A 76 -6.78 4.66 -10.41
CA SER A 76 -6.84 6.09 -10.08
C SER A 76 -7.61 6.35 -8.78
N ILE A 77 -8.78 5.71 -8.60
CA ILE A 77 -9.57 5.81 -7.35
C ILE A 77 -8.74 5.30 -6.16
N TYR A 78 -8.02 4.19 -6.34
CA TYR A 78 -7.15 3.63 -5.32
C TYR A 78 -6.09 4.63 -4.88
N TRP A 79 -5.37 5.23 -5.83
CA TRP A 79 -4.32 6.21 -5.55
C TRP A 79 -4.84 7.49 -4.92
N VAL A 80 -5.96 8.04 -5.41
CA VAL A 80 -6.60 9.21 -4.81
C VAL A 80 -6.98 8.92 -3.35
N THR A 81 -7.60 7.77 -3.10
CA THR A 81 -7.97 7.34 -1.75
C THR A 81 -6.74 7.19 -0.85
N LEU A 82 -5.69 6.52 -1.35
CA LEU A 82 -4.43 6.35 -0.63
C LEU A 82 -3.83 7.70 -0.26
N PHE A 83 -3.71 8.65 -1.20
CA PHE A 83 -3.13 9.96 -0.93
C PHE A 83 -3.94 10.77 0.09
N ILE A 84 -5.28 10.73 0.01
CA ILE A 84 -6.15 11.38 1.01
C ILE A 84 -5.90 10.80 2.41
N LEU A 85 -5.86 9.47 2.53
CA LEU A 85 -5.62 8.81 3.82
C LEU A 85 -4.19 9.08 4.33
N GLN A 86 -3.21 9.17 3.43
CA GLN A 86 -1.84 9.52 3.79
C GLN A 86 -1.71 10.96 4.30
N ILE A 87 -2.49 11.91 3.78
CA ILE A 87 -2.57 13.27 4.37
C ILE A 87 -3.07 13.19 5.82
N GLY A 88 -4.10 12.38 6.08
CA GLY A 88 -4.58 12.14 7.45
C GLY A 88 -3.51 11.56 8.37
N TYR A 89 -2.78 10.55 7.90
CA TYR A 89 -1.63 10.00 8.63
C TYR A 89 -0.54 11.05 8.91
N ILE A 90 -0.19 11.87 7.91
CA ILE A 90 0.82 12.94 8.06
C ILE A 90 0.34 13.97 9.10
N TRP A 91 -0.94 14.33 9.10
CA TRP A 91 -1.49 15.27 10.08
C TRP A 91 -1.28 14.78 11.53
N HIS A 92 -1.45 13.48 11.80
CA HIS A 92 -1.20 12.92 13.13
C HIS A 92 0.27 13.04 13.58
N LEU A 93 1.23 13.14 12.66
CA LEU A 93 2.63 13.41 12.99
C LEU A 93 2.82 14.83 13.57
N PHE A 94 1.91 15.76 13.28
CA PHE A 94 1.89 17.14 13.78
C PHE A 94 0.90 17.37 14.92
N SER A 95 0.30 16.31 15.47
CA SER A 95 -0.62 16.42 16.61
C SER A 95 0.13 16.83 17.89
N ASP A 96 -0.54 17.59 18.76
CA ASP A 96 -0.05 17.90 20.12
C ASP A 96 -0.04 16.67 21.04
N ASN A 97 -0.73 15.59 20.64
CA ASN A 97 -0.79 14.37 21.42
C ASN A 97 0.43 13.48 21.14
N ALA A 98 1.29 13.34 22.15
CA ALA A 98 2.51 12.53 22.09
C ALA A 98 2.27 11.06 21.70
N VAL A 99 1.09 10.49 22.01
CA VAL A 99 0.74 9.11 21.65
C VAL A 99 0.60 8.97 20.13
N TYR A 100 -0.12 9.89 19.49
CA TYR A 100 -0.30 9.89 18.04
C TYR A 100 1.02 10.12 17.31
N VAL A 101 1.82 11.07 17.77
CA VAL A 101 3.14 11.35 17.18
C VAL A 101 4.05 10.13 17.30
N LYS A 102 4.09 9.46 18.45
CA LYS A 102 4.92 8.27 18.65
C LYS A 102 4.52 7.10 17.75
N GLN A 103 3.21 6.87 17.59
CA GLN A 103 2.69 5.80 16.73
C GLN A 103 2.95 6.10 15.25
N ALA A 104 2.80 7.34 14.82
CA ALA A 104 3.12 7.75 13.45
C ALA A 104 4.64 7.71 13.18
N ALA A 105 5.46 8.20 14.11
CA ALA A 105 6.91 8.20 13.98
C ALA A 105 7.51 6.79 13.91
N ALA A 106 6.88 5.79 14.55
CA ALA A 106 7.33 4.41 14.51
C ALA A 106 7.35 3.81 13.09
N VAL A 107 6.45 4.27 12.21
CA VAL A 107 6.35 3.80 10.82
C VAL A 107 6.95 4.78 9.81
N GLY A 108 7.37 5.96 10.26
CA GLY A 108 7.78 7.08 9.40
C GLY A 108 8.93 6.77 8.45
N SER A 109 9.96 6.04 8.90
CA SER A 109 11.09 5.65 8.03
C SER A 109 10.65 4.76 6.87
N HIS A 110 9.79 3.78 7.14
CA HIS A 110 9.24 2.89 6.11
C HIS A 110 8.30 3.64 5.16
N PHE A 111 7.53 4.61 5.68
CA PHE A 111 6.68 5.48 4.87
C PHE A 111 7.48 6.37 3.93
N ILE A 112 8.57 6.98 4.42
CA ILE A 112 9.49 7.78 3.58
C ILE A 112 10.07 6.90 2.48
N LEU A 113 10.60 5.73 2.85
CA LEU A 113 11.18 4.79 1.89
C LEU A 113 10.16 4.31 0.86
N PHE A 114 8.92 4.03 1.28
CA PHE A 114 7.82 3.70 0.37
C PHE A 114 7.60 4.77 -0.69
N ASN A 115 7.50 6.04 -0.28
CA ASN A 115 7.27 7.13 -1.21
C ASN A 115 8.45 7.33 -2.18
N LEU A 116 9.68 7.20 -1.71
CA LEU A 116 10.88 7.31 -2.56
C LEU A 116 10.97 6.17 -3.57
N LEU A 117 10.71 4.93 -3.15
CA LEU A 117 10.71 3.77 -4.04
C LEU A 117 9.54 3.79 -5.02
N GLN A 118 8.37 4.24 -4.57
CA GLN A 118 7.23 4.45 -5.45
C GLN A 118 7.51 5.53 -6.50
N PHE A 119 8.09 6.65 -6.09
CA PHE A 119 8.55 7.69 -7.02
C PHE A 119 9.55 7.13 -8.04
N ALA A 120 10.56 6.39 -7.58
CA ALA A 120 11.55 5.77 -8.45
C ALA A 120 10.89 4.77 -9.43
N TRP A 121 9.94 3.96 -8.96
CA TRP A 121 9.15 3.06 -9.79
C TRP A 121 8.40 3.82 -10.88
N VAL A 122 7.64 4.87 -10.54
CA VAL A 122 6.90 5.68 -11.54
C VAL A 122 7.86 6.26 -12.59
N HIS A 123 9.02 6.77 -12.14
CA HIS A 123 10.01 7.39 -13.02
C HIS A 123 10.62 6.39 -14.01
N LEU A 124 10.92 5.17 -13.55
CA LEU A 124 11.48 4.09 -14.36
C LEU A 124 10.41 3.46 -15.27
N TRP A 125 9.21 3.23 -14.73
CA TRP A 125 8.05 2.70 -15.44
C TRP A 125 7.76 3.54 -16.66
N THR A 126 7.53 4.85 -16.49
CA THR A 126 7.22 5.78 -17.60
C THR A 126 8.30 5.94 -18.66
N ARG A 127 9.50 5.39 -18.43
CA ARG A 127 10.62 5.34 -19.37
C ARG A 127 10.92 3.93 -19.86
N SER A 128 10.01 2.98 -19.65
CA SER A 128 10.12 1.57 -20.05
C SER A 128 11.34 0.83 -19.47
N HIS A 129 11.85 1.25 -18.30
CA HIS A 129 12.96 0.56 -17.62
C HIS A 129 12.42 -0.57 -16.73
N TRP A 130 11.82 -1.59 -17.35
CA TRP A 130 11.02 -2.62 -16.66
C TRP A 130 11.76 -3.36 -15.55
N TRP A 131 13.00 -3.80 -15.81
CA TRP A 131 13.82 -4.54 -14.84
C TRP A 131 14.14 -3.72 -13.58
N PHE A 132 14.55 -2.47 -13.76
CA PHE A 132 14.84 -1.59 -12.62
C PHE A 132 13.56 -1.15 -11.91
N SER A 133 12.49 -0.94 -12.66
CA SER A 133 11.17 -0.67 -12.12
C SER A 133 10.71 -1.84 -11.22
N GLU A 134 10.89 -3.08 -11.67
CA GLU A 134 10.53 -4.29 -10.92
C GLU A 134 11.37 -4.44 -9.66
N LEU A 135 12.67 -4.17 -9.76
CA LEU A 135 13.56 -4.15 -8.60
C LEU A 135 13.11 -3.13 -7.54
N MET A 136 12.68 -1.92 -7.94
CA MET A 136 12.17 -0.92 -7.00
C MET A 136 10.91 -1.41 -6.27
N LEU A 137 9.99 -2.08 -6.98
CA LEU A 137 8.81 -2.68 -6.36
C LEU A 137 9.19 -3.80 -5.40
N ALA A 138 10.12 -4.68 -5.77
CA ALA A 138 10.53 -5.79 -4.92
C ALA A 138 11.17 -5.29 -3.61
N ILE A 139 12.04 -4.27 -3.69
CA ILE A 139 12.60 -3.63 -2.50
C ILE A 139 11.50 -2.98 -1.67
N ASN A 140 10.52 -2.33 -2.31
CA ASN A 140 9.41 -1.68 -1.61
C ASN A 140 8.49 -2.70 -0.92
N TRP A 141 8.30 -3.86 -1.53
CA TRP A 141 7.54 -4.96 -0.98
C TRP A 141 8.21 -5.49 0.29
N ILE A 142 9.53 -5.75 0.24
CA ILE A 142 10.31 -6.17 1.41
C ILE A 142 10.25 -5.11 2.52
N ASN A 143 10.34 -3.83 2.17
CA ASN A 143 10.19 -2.72 3.11
C ASN A 143 8.83 -2.75 3.83
N LEU A 144 7.73 -2.94 3.09
CA LEU A 144 6.38 -2.94 3.64
C LEU A 144 6.03 -4.23 4.40
N VAL A 145 6.51 -5.39 3.95
CA VAL A 145 6.38 -6.65 4.72
C VAL A 145 7.17 -6.55 6.03
N SER A 146 8.37 -5.98 5.99
CA SER A 146 9.16 -5.73 7.20
C SER A 146 8.45 -4.76 8.16
N LEU A 147 7.83 -3.70 7.63
CA LEU A 147 7.01 -2.78 8.40
C LEU A 147 5.82 -3.51 9.03
N TYR A 148 5.09 -4.30 8.24
CA TYR A 148 3.93 -5.06 8.68
C TYR A 148 4.28 -6.00 9.84
N LEU A 149 5.32 -6.82 9.67
CA LEU A 149 5.72 -7.82 10.68
C LEU A 149 6.26 -7.18 11.96
N ARG A 150 6.91 -6.01 11.87
CA ARG A 150 7.43 -5.28 13.06
C ARG A 150 6.37 -4.48 13.78
N HIS A 151 5.35 -4.01 13.06
CA HIS A 151 4.35 -3.07 13.55
C HIS A 151 2.92 -3.54 13.22
N SER A 152 2.64 -4.84 13.42
CA SER A 152 1.38 -5.48 13.06
C SER A 152 0.17 -4.93 13.82
N ASN A 153 0.38 -4.43 15.04
CA ASN A 153 -0.66 -3.86 15.91
C ASN A 153 -0.71 -2.32 15.85
N THR A 154 -0.34 -1.74 14.71
CA THR A 154 -0.47 -0.29 14.50
C THR A 154 -1.94 0.12 14.53
N PRO A 155 -2.27 1.30 15.08
CA PRO A 155 -3.63 1.81 15.04
C PRO A 155 -4.16 1.85 13.61
N ARG A 156 -5.44 1.54 13.42
CA ARG A 156 -6.08 1.44 12.09
C ARG A 156 -5.87 2.68 11.20
N TRP A 157 -5.82 3.87 11.79
CA TRP A 157 -5.61 5.14 11.09
C TRP A 157 -4.16 5.34 10.60
N VAL A 158 -3.18 4.68 11.22
CA VAL A 158 -1.80 4.56 10.69
C VAL A 158 -1.72 3.40 9.72
N HIS A 159 -2.26 2.26 10.12
CA HIS A 159 -2.11 0.98 9.43
C HIS A 159 -2.65 1.04 8.00
N LEU A 160 -3.85 1.60 7.82
CA LEU A 160 -4.49 1.67 6.50
C LEU A 160 -3.65 2.47 5.46
N PRO A 161 -3.27 3.74 5.71
CA PRO A 161 -2.52 4.54 4.74
C PRO A 161 -1.03 4.22 4.62
N ALA A 162 -0.39 3.73 5.69
CA ALA A 162 1.06 3.54 5.71
C ALA A 162 1.49 2.07 5.52
N VAL A 163 0.58 1.12 5.70
CA VAL A 163 0.88 -0.33 5.65
C VAL A 163 -0.01 -1.04 4.65
N ALA A 164 -1.31 -1.18 4.93
CA ALA A 164 -2.20 -2.08 4.20
C ALA A 164 -2.40 -1.69 2.73
N LEU A 165 -2.80 -0.44 2.45
CA LEU A 165 -2.99 0.01 1.08
C LEU A 165 -1.65 0.08 0.29
N PRO A 166 -0.55 0.62 0.84
CA PRO A 166 0.75 0.53 0.17
C PRO A 166 1.15 -0.90 -0.17
N LEU A 167 0.99 -1.84 0.77
CA LEU A 167 1.44 -3.23 0.60
C LEU A 167 0.64 -3.95 -0.48
N ALA A 168 -0.69 -3.83 -0.45
CA ALA A 168 -1.55 -4.44 -1.47
C ALA A 168 -1.28 -3.86 -2.87
N TRP A 169 -0.98 -2.56 -2.96
CA TRP A 169 -0.59 -1.94 -4.23
C TRP A 169 0.73 -2.49 -4.75
N VAL A 170 1.77 -2.54 -3.93
CA VAL A 170 3.10 -2.99 -4.38
C VAL A 170 3.05 -4.46 -4.79
N GLU A 171 2.32 -5.30 -4.06
CA GLU A 171 2.05 -6.69 -4.45
C GLU A 171 1.40 -6.75 -5.83
N PHE A 172 0.36 -5.94 -6.06
CA PHE A 172 -0.31 -5.88 -7.37
C PHE A 172 0.62 -5.40 -8.48
N ALA A 173 1.38 -4.34 -8.21
CA ALA A 173 2.28 -3.72 -9.17
C ALA A 173 3.42 -4.66 -9.58
N LEU A 174 3.90 -5.55 -8.69
CA LEU A 174 4.91 -6.56 -9.03
C LEU A 174 4.42 -7.49 -10.14
N PHE A 175 3.19 -8.02 -10.02
CA PHE A 175 2.64 -8.87 -11.07
C PHE A 175 2.37 -8.10 -12.36
N TRP A 176 1.88 -6.86 -12.25
CA TRP A 176 1.61 -6.05 -13.43
C TRP A 176 2.89 -5.68 -14.19
N ASN A 177 3.89 -5.15 -13.50
CA ASN A 177 5.15 -4.76 -14.11
C ASN A 177 5.98 -5.97 -14.52
N GLY A 178 6.06 -7.03 -13.71
CA GLY A 178 6.70 -8.28 -14.07
C GLY A 178 6.13 -8.91 -15.35
N ALA A 179 4.82 -8.85 -15.56
CA ALA A 179 4.20 -9.33 -16.80
C ALA A 179 4.58 -8.49 -18.03
N VAL A 180 4.73 -7.17 -17.87
CA VAL A 180 5.21 -6.27 -18.93
C VAL A 180 6.69 -6.52 -19.22
N MET A 181 7.51 -6.66 -18.17
CA MET A 181 8.95 -6.91 -18.24
C MET A 181 9.31 -8.14 -19.08
N VAL A 182 8.51 -9.22 -19.00
CA VAL A 182 8.76 -10.46 -19.75
C VAL A 182 8.05 -10.50 -21.11
N HIS A 183 7.41 -9.41 -21.56
CA HIS A 183 6.64 -9.34 -22.81
C HIS A 183 5.66 -10.51 -22.98
N CYS A 184 4.84 -10.72 -21.95
CA CYS A 184 3.95 -11.88 -21.78
C CYS A 184 2.89 -12.03 -22.91
N SER A 185 3.24 -12.68 -24.02
CA SER A 185 2.36 -12.85 -25.20
C SER A 185 2.09 -14.29 -25.60
N SER A 186 2.88 -15.25 -25.11
CA SER A 186 2.78 -16.67 -25.48
C SER A 186 1.69 -17.43 -24.69
N LEU A 187 1.29 -18.61 -25.19
CA LEU A 187 0.34 -19.50 -24.49
C LEU A 187 0.86 -19.91 -23.10
N ALA A 188 2.16 -20.20 -22.99
CA ALA A 188 2.79 -20.50 -21.70
C ALA A 188 2.61 -19.33 -20.71
N CYS A 189 2.76 -18.09 -21.18
CA CYS A 189 2.59 -16.93 -20.33
C CYS A 189 1.13 -16.73 -19.87
N ARG A 190 0.15 -17.08 -20.72
CA ARG A 190 -1.27 -17.11 -20.31
C ARG A 190 -1.55 -18.14 -19.21
N ILE A 191 -0.96 -19.33 -19.32
CA ILE A 191 -1.08 -20.37 -18.29
C ILE A 191 -0.46 -19.87 -16.98
N LEU A 192 0.75 -19.32 -17.05
CA LEU A 192 1.43 -18.77 -15.88
C LEU A 192 0.65 -17.62 -15.24
N ALA A 193 0.05 -16.73 -16.04
CA ALA A 193 -0.79 -15.65 -15.51
C ALA A 193 -2.07 -16.17 -14.81
N ASN A 194 -2.71 -17.18 -15.39
CA ASN A 194 -3.88 -17.84 -14.79
C ASN A 194 -3.56 -18.52 -13.45
N VAL A 195 -2.33 -19.03 -13.28
CA VAL A 195 -1.87 -19.57 -11.99
C VAL A 195 -1.46 -18.44 -11.05
N GLY A 196 -0.70 -17.47 -11.55
CA GLY A 196 -0.12 -16.37 -10.79
C GLY A 196 -1.18 -15.47 -10.16
N ILE A 197 -2.34 -15.27 -10.79
CA ILE A 197 -3.41 -14.44 -10.22
C ILE A 197 -3.92 -14.97 -8.87
N TRP A 198 -3.89 -16.28 -8.63
CA TRP A 198 -4.33 -16.87 -7.36
C TRP A 198 -3.41 -16.52 -6.19
N ASN A 199 -2.20 -16.03 -6.46
CA ASN A 199 -1.33 -15.49 -5.42
C ASN A 199 -2.02 -14.35 -4.66
N PHE A 200 -2.84 -13.52 -5.30
CA PHE A 200 -3.60 -12.47 -4.60
C PHE A 200 -4.59 -13.01 -3.58
N LEU A 201 -5.19 -14.17 -3.85
CA LEU A 201 -6.05 -14.85 -2.89
C LEU A 201 -5.23 -15.37 -1.71
N VAL A 202 -4.11 -16.04 -1.97
CA VAL A 202 -3.23 -16.58 -0.93
C VAL A 202 -2.68 -15.46 -0.05
N PHE A 203 -2.20 -14.38 -0.68
CA PHE A 203 -1.72 -13.18 -0.03
C PHE A 203 -2.78 -12.58 0.89
N ALA A 204 -3.98 -12.29 0.37
CA ALA A 204 -5.05 -11.71 1.19
C ALA A 204 -5.54 -12.66 2.28
N ALA A 205 -5.66 -13.96 1.98
CA ALA A 205 -6.06 -14.98 2.94
C ALA A 205 -5.04 -15.10 4.08
N PHE A 206 -3.73 -15.00 3.80
CA PHE A 206 -2.70 -15.01 4.84
C PHE A 206 -2.91 -13.88 5.86
N PHE A 207 -3.10 -12.63 5.40
CA PHE A 207 -3.34 -11.50 6.29
C PHE A 207 -4.69 -11.58 7.02
N LEU A 208 -5.74 -12.03 6.34
CA LEU A 208 -7.06 -12.23 6.95
C LEU A 208 -7.08 -13.35 8.00
N LEU A 209 -6.43 -14.49 7.75
CA LEU A 209 -6.51 -15.66 8.62
C LEU A 209 -5.53 -15.57 9.78
N VAL A 210 -4.30 -15.12 9.52
CA VAL A 210 -3.22 -15.08 10.53
C VAL A 210 -3.31 -13.81 11.38
N PHE A 211 -3.54 -12.66 10.75
CA PHE A 211 -3.50 -11.36 11.44
C PHE A 211 -4.88 -10.75 11.68
N LYS A 212 -5.95 -11.37 11.18
CA LYS A 212 -7.31 -10.81 11.22
C LYS A 212 -7.38 -9.42 10.59
N ASP A 213 -6.53 -9.18 9.59
CA ASP A 213 -6.41 -7.89 8.95
C ASP A 213 -7.31 -7.79 7.72
N TYR A 214 -8.47 -7.20 7.94
CA TYR A 214 -9.45 -6.92 6.90
C TYR A 214 -9.07 -5.74 6.01
N GLN A 215 -8.13 -4.88 6.40
CA GLN A 215 -7.73 -3.70 5.62
C GLN A 215 -6.92 -4.12 4.39
N VAL A 216 -5.97 -5.04 4.55
CA VAL A 216 -5.25 -5.67 3.42
C VAL A 216 -6.24 -6.40 2.51
N GLY A 217 -7.18 -7.15 3.10
CA GLY A 217 -8.21 -7.85 2.33
C GLY A 217 -9.07 -6.92 1.47
N PHE A 218 -9.63 -5.85 2.03
CA PHE A 218 -10.39 -4.88 1.24
C PHE A 218 -9.55 -4.19 0.15
N ALA A 219 -8.30 -3.85 0.45
CA ALA A 219 -7.38 -3.26 -0.52
C ALA A 219 -7.13 -4.19 -1.71
N THR A 220 -6.79 -5.46 -1.45
CA THR A 220 -6.59 -6.48 -2.49
C THR A 220 -7.86 -6.74 -3.27
N SER A 221 -9.02 -6.85 -2.60
CA SER A 221 -10.31 -7.02 -3.26
C SER A 221 -10.61 -5.89 -4.24
N PHE A 222 -10.37 -4.64 -3.85
CA PHE A 222 -10.59 -3.49 -4.71
C PHE A 222 -9.69 -3.50 -5.95
N LEU A 223 -8.41 -3.84 -5.80
CA LEU A 223 -7.47 -3.98 -6.93
C LEU A 223 -7.87 -5.13 -7.85
N MET A 224 -8.35 -6.25 -7.30
CA MET A 224 -8.88 -7.37 -8.08
C MET A 224 -10.17 -7.01 -8.83
N ALA A 225 -11.03 -6.18 -8.26
CA ALA A 225 -12.17 -5.60 -8.99
C ALA A 225 -11.68 -4.78 -10.21
N GLY A 226 -10.67 -3.93 -10.00
CA GLY A 226 -10.05 -3.13 -11.06
C GLY A 226 -9.42 -3.99 -12.16
N LEU A 227 -8.74 -5.08 -11.79
CA LEU A 227 -8.21 -6.05 -12.73
C LEU A 227 -9.33 -6.74 -13.51
N GLY A 228 -10.36 -7.23 -12.82
CA GLY A 228 -11.51 -7.90 -13.43
C GLY A 228 -12.21 -7.01 -14.45
N VAL A 229 -12.48 -5.75 -14.11
CA VAL A 229 -13.08 -4.77 -15.04
C VAL A 229 -12.17 -4.50 -16.24
N GLY A 230 -10.86 -4.32 -16.00
CA GLY A 230 -9.88 -4.07 -17.07
C GLY A 230 -9.79 -5.22 -18.07
N GLN A 231 -9.81 -6.46 -17.59
CA GLN A 231 -9.73 -7.67 -18.40
C GLN A 231 -11.07 -8.04 -19.05
N PHE A 232 -12.19 -7.72 -18.41
CA PHE A 232 -13.53 -7.94 -18.97
C PHE A 232 -13.80 -7.06 -20.19
N ALA A 233 -13.32 -5.82 -20.18
CA ALA A 233 -13.51 -4.87 -21.29
C ALA A 233 -12.73 -5.27 -22.55
N THR A 234 -11.54 -5.86 -22.40
CA THR A 234 -10.67 -6.24 -23.54
C THR A 234 -10.86 -7.68 -23.98
N LYS A 235 -11.28 -8.58 -23.07
CA LYS A 235 -11.41 -10.04 -23.28
C LYS A 235 -10.18 -10.73 -23.88
N ALA A 236 -9.01 -10.11 -23.80
CA ALA A 236 -7.78 -10.62 -24.41
C ALA A 236 -7.30 -11.93 -23.74
N PHE A 237 -7.57 -12.08 -22.43
CA PHE A 237 -7.21 -13.24 -21.63
C PHE A 237 -8.48 -13.89 -21.05
N ALA A 238 -8.92 -14.98 -21.68
CA ALA A 238 -10.29 -15.50 -21.55
C ALA A 238 -10.77 -15.80 -20.12
N LEU A 239 -9.89 -16.25 -19.21
CA LEU A 239 -10.26 -16.62 -17.84
C LEU A 239 -9.87 -15.58 -16.77
N GLN A 240 -9.03 -14.61 -17.13
CA GLN A 240 -8.39 -13.71 -16.18
C GLN A 240 -9.41 -12.85 -15.42
N TRP A 241 -10.44 -12.36 -16.11
CA TRP A 241 -11.50 -11.55 -15.49
C TRP A 241 -12.37 -12.37 -14.53
N ILE A 242 -12.63 -13.66 -14.84
CA ILE A 242 -13.40 -14.57 -13.99
C ILE A 242 -12.66 -14.80 -12.69
N PHE A 243 -11.36 -15.11 -12.78
CA PHE A 243 -10.51 -15.33 -11.62
C PHE A 243 -10.39 -14.06 -10.78
N ALA A 244 -10.17 -12.90 -11.39
CA ALA A 244 -10.11 -11.62 -10.69
C ALA A 244 -11.40 -11.33 -9.91
N PHE A 245 -12.58 -11.50 -10.51
CA PHE A 245 -13.84 -11.28 -9.80
C PHE A 245 -14.13 -12.33 -8.72
N THR A 246 -13.70 -13.58 -8.94
CA THR A 246 -13.82 -14.64 -7.93
C THR A 246 -12.97 -14.31 -6.70
N ILE A 247 -11.71 -13.93 -6.91
CA ILE A 247 -10.79 -13.53 -5.83
C ILE A 247 -11.34 -12.30 -5.12
N MET A 248 -11.80 -11.29 -5.88
CA MET A 248 -12.45 -10.09 -5.32
C MET A 248 -13.62 -10.48 -4.39
N ALA A 249 -14.57 -11.29 -4.86
CA ALA A 249 -15.74 -11.66 -4.07
C ALA A 249 -15.37 -12.45 -2.80
N VAL A 250 -14.50 -13.45 -2.91
CA VAL A 250 -14.07 -14.27 -1.77
C VAL A 250 -13.31 -13.44 -0.74
N VAL A 251 -12.36 -12.62 -1.18
CA VAL A 251 -11.57 -11.77 -0.28
C VAL A 251 -12.45 -10.68 0.36
N PHE A 252 -13.37 -10.08 -0.40
CA PHE A 252 -14.31 -9.09 0.12
C PHE A 252 -15.19 -9.66 1.23
N LEU A 253 -15.84 -10.82 0.98
CA LEU A 253 -16.68 -11.48 1.96
C LEU A 253 -15.87 -11.94 3.18
N GLY A 254 -14.67 -12.50 2.97
CA GLY A 254 -13.76 -12.85 4.06
C GLY A 254 -13.37 -11.63 4.90
N SER A 255 -13.12 -10.49 4.26
CA SER A 255 -12.82 -9.23 4.93
C SER A 255 -14.01 -8.72 5.75
N LEU A 256 -15.25 -8.80 5.21
CA LEU A 256 -16.46 -8.44 5.96
C LEU A 256 -16.68 -9.32 7.20
N LEU A 257 -16.50 -10.63 7.06
CA LEU A 257 -16.65 -11.59 8.16
C LEU A 257 -15.68 -11.31 9.32
N VAL A 258 -14.49 -10.77 9.03
CA VAL A 258 -13.52 -10.36 10.04
C VAL A 258 -13.80 -8.94 10.53
N ALA A 259 -14.13 -8.00 9.64
CA ALA A 259 -14.32 -6.59 9.96
C ALA A 259 -15.51 -6.35 10.90
N VAL A 260 -16.66 -6.96 10.59
CA VAL A 260 -17.92 -6.73 11.32
C VAL A 260 -17.77 -7.03 12.81
N PRO A 261 -17.36 -8.24 13.24
CA PRO A 261 -17.17 -8.52 14.67
C PRO A 261 -16.10 -7.63 15.32
N THR A 262 -15.03 -7.30 14.60
CA THR A 262 -13.91 -6.50 15.14
C THR A 262 -14.25 -5.01 15.27
N ILE A 263 -15.27 -4.52 14.57
CA ILE A 263 -15.78 -3.15 14.74
C ILE A 263 -16.72 -3.12 15.94
N PHE A 264 -17.74 -3.99 15.95
CA PHE A 264 -18.75 -3.99 17.01
C PHE A 264 -18.20 -4.37 18.40
N SER A 265 -17.28 -5.35 18.49
CA SER A 265 -16.67 -5.71 19.78
C SER A 265 -15.79 -4.61 20.40
N ASN A 266 -15.24 -3.71 19.59
CA ASN A 266 -14.43 -2.59 20.09
C ASN A 266 -15.32 -1.46 20.62
N GLU A 267 -16.51 -1.26 20.05
CA GLU A 267 -17.50 -0.29 20.56
C GLU A 267 -18.00 -0.72 21.94
N GLU A 268 -18.40 -1.98 22.11
CA GLU A 268 -18.83 -2.53 23.40
C GLU A 268 -17.75 -2.41 24.49
N ARG A 269 -16.48 -2.67 24.16
CA ARG A 269 -15.35 -2.50 25.09
C ARG A 269 -15.13 -1.03 25.49
N THR A 270 -15.30 -0.12 24.54
CA THR A 270 -15.09 1.32 24.79
C THR A 270 -16.20 1.87 25.70
N GLU A 271 -17.45 1.46 25.47
CA GLU A 271 -18.59 1.81 26.32
C GLU A 271 -18.47 1.22 27.73
N ALA A 272 -18.07 -0.05 27.86
CA ALA A 272 -17.84 -0.67 29.17
C ALA A 272 -16.75 0.06 29.98
N THR A 273 -15.65 0.47 29.32
CA THR A 273 -14.56 1.21 29.97
C THR A 273 -14.97 2.64 30.33
N ALA A 274 -15.85 3.27 29.54
CA ALA A 274 -16.41 4.58 29.85
C ALA A 274 -17.34 4.53 31.07
N GLY A 275 -18.22 3.52 31.13
CA GLY A 275 -19.11 3.29 32.28
C GLY A 275 -18.38 2.98 33.58
N ASP A 276 -17.25 2.27 33.53
CA ASP A 276 -16.41 2.03 34.72
C ASP A 276 -15.64 3.27 35.18
N ARG A 277 -15.24 4.16 34.25
CA ARG A 277 -14.60 5.45 34.60
C ARG A 277 -15.57 6.41 35.29
N GLU A 278 -16.85 6.37 34.95
CA GLU A 278 -17.91 7.14 35.64
C GLU A 278 -18.26 6.58 37.03
N ARG A 279 -17.81 5.35 37.35
CA ARG A 279 -18.01 4.71 38.66
C ARG A 279 -16.75 4.72 39.55
N ALA A 280 -15.65 5.30 39.08
CA ALA A 280 -14.47 5.46 39.91
C ALA A 280 -14.76 6.50 41.02
N PRO A 281 -14.63 6.14 42.32
CA PRO A 281 -14.82 7.11 43.39
C PRO A 281 -13.75 8.20 43.25
N LEU A 282 -14.19 9.45 43.14
CA LEU A 282 -13.32 10.62 43.20
C LEU A 282 -12.55 10.56 44.52
N LEU A 283 -11.27 10.18 44.46
CA LEU A 283 -10.34 10.43 45.53
C LEU A 283 -10.25 11.95 45.68
N GLN A 284 -11.05 12.48 46.61
CA GLN A 284 -10.90 13.84 47.10
C GLN A 284 -9.60 13.86 47.91
N ASP A 285 -8.59 14.51 47.35
CA ASP A 285 -7.37 14.83 48.07
C ASP A 285 -7.73 15.71 49.29
N ALA A 286 -7.45 15.19 50.48
CA ALA A 286 -7.52 15.90 51.77
C ALA A 286 -6.13 16.37 52.19
#